data_AF-A0A2I0J603-F1
#
_entry.id   AF-A0A2I0J603-F1
#
_cell.length_a   1.000
_cell.length_b   1.000
_cell.length_c   1.000
_cell.angle_alpha   90.00
_cell.angle_beta   90.00
_cell.angle_gamma   90.00
#
_symmetry.space_group_name_H-M   'P 1'
#
loop_
_entity.id
_entity.type
_entity.pdbx_description
1 polymer ?
#
loop_
_entity_poly.entity_id
_entity_poly.type
_entity_poly.pdbx_seq_one_letter_code
_entity_poly.pdbx_strand_id
1 'polypeptide(L)'
;MASNLKVDELRAELAKRGLVTTGTKPTLVSKSLEPIAFMYVESFFLVFNLLRMVIVGCFASSQARRLQTAMAKGTRQSSGGPVDSSTGKKREREDPEDQVSYGAAKVVAVEKFRGMSIQQLREEARNRGISSSGSKKELLDRLCADSEKDSDAKDGDPVAASEEQVNGSKTEKIITATKKGAAVLDQWLPDHIKAHYHVLQLGDDIYDAMLNQTNVGENNNKFYVIQLLDETIYNAESDGGGSYMVYYRWGRVGVKGQDNLLGPYTSRDTAIHEFTQKFYSKTKNDWLNRKEFTCYPKCYTWLEMDFSEEEEADVEDKAETKAALTMQPRETKLEPRVAKFISLICNVSMMKHHMKEIGYNADKLPLGKLSKSTILKGYDVLKRISDVIGQSNRRMLEQLSGEFYTVIPHDFGFRKMRDFVINTPQKLKSKLEMVEALGEIEVATKLLMEDSGPEGDPLYSHYQRLNCELMPVEVGSEEFSMIAKYMHNTHAKTHSGYSVDIVHIFRVSREVETKHFRE
;
A
#
# COMPACT_ATOMS: atom_id res chain seq x y z
N MET A 1 -32.17 27.45 28.94
CA MET A 1 -33.14 26.81 29.85
C MET A 1 -32.57 26.60 31.27
N ALA A 2 -31.34 26.11 31.43
CA ALA A 2 -30.78 25.80 32.76
C ALA A 2 -30.55 26.99 33.71
N SER A 3 -30.38 28.21 33.20
CA SER A 3 -30.16 29.43 34.00
C SER A 3 -31.37 29.83 34.87
N ASN A 4 -32.57 29.38 34.50
CA ASN A 4 -33.82 29.75 35.17
C ASN A 4 -34.29 28.74 36.22
N LEU A 5 -33.60 27.59 36.35
CA LEU A 5 -33.96 26.55 37.31
C LEU A 5 -33.53 26.92 38.74
N LYS A 6 -34.28 26.43 39.73
CA LYS A 6 -33.87 26.50 41.15
C LYS A 6 -32.73 25.53 41.42
N VAL A 7 -31.97 25.77 42.49
CA VAL A 7 -30.78 24.95 42.84
C VAL A 7 -31.14 23.48 43.03
N ASP A 8 -32.29 23.20 43.64
CA ASP A 8 -32.74 21.84 43.91
C ASP A 8 -33.16 21.10 42.62
N GLU A 9 -33.74 21.82 41.66
CA GLU A 9 -34.07 21.29 40.32
C GLU A 9 -32.80 20.99 39.51
N LEU A 10 -31.78 21.87 39.59
CA LEU A 10 -30.47 21.64 38.97
C LEU A 10 -29.77 20.41 39.57
N ARG A 11 -29.87 20.20 40.89
CA ARG A 11 -29.31 19.02 41.55
C ARG A 11 -30.04 17.74 41.15
N ALA A 12 -31.36 17.77 41.06
CA ALA A 12 -32.15 16.64 40.62
C ALA A 12 -31.83 16.26 39.16
N GLU A 13 -31.65 17.26 38.29
CA GLU A 13 -31.28 17.04 36.88
C GLU A 13 -29.85 16.52 36.73
N LEU A 14 -28.90 17.04 37.51
CA LEU A 14 -27.52 16.52 37.53
C LEU A 14 -27.45 15.11 38.13
N ALA A 15 -28.24 14.79 39.15
CA ALA A 15 -28.33 13.46 39.74
C ALA A 15 -28.89 12.43 38.75
N LYS A 16 -29.93 12.78 37.97
CA LYS A 16 -30.45 11.93 36.89
C LYS A 16 -29.41 11.65 35.80
N ARG A 17 -28.43 12.54 35.63
CA ARG A 17 -27.32 12.42 34.66
C ARG A 17 -26.04 11.83 35.26
N GLY A 18 -26.05 11.43 36.55
CA GLY A 18 -24.88 10.86 37.24
C GLY A 18 -23.75 11.86 37.51
N LEU A 19 -24.03 13.17 37.52
CA LEU A 19 -23.05 14.24 37.69
C LEU A 19 -23.01 14.77 39.14
N VAL A 20 -21.85 15.32 39.54
CA VAL A 20 -21.61 15.83 40.91
C VAL A 20 -22.52 17.02 41.24
N THR A 21 -23.38 16.83 42.25
CA THR A 21 -24.45 17.77 42.67
C THR A 21 -24.01 18.83 43.70
N THR A 22 -22.74 18.83 44.09
CA THR A 22 -22.17 19.82 45.02
C THR A 22 -21.63 21.05 44.30
N GLY A 23 -21.77 22.21 44.95
CA GLY A 23 -21.31 23.52 44.44
C GLY A 23 -22.36 24.62 44.52
N THR A 24 -21.96 25.83 44.11
CA THR A 24 -22.82 27.02 44.03
C THR A 24 -23.66 26.99 42.75
N LYS A 25 -24.75 27.77 42.70
CA LYS A 25 -25.67 27.81 41.56
C LYS A 25 -24.96 28.02 40.19
N PRO A 26 -23.97 28.92 40.05
CA PRO A 26 -23.24 29.09 38.79
C PRO A 26 -22.50 27.82 38.35
N THR A 27 -21.90 27.09 39.29
CA THR A 27 -21.19 25.83 39.05
C THR A 27 -22.15 24.70 38.64
N LEU A 28 -23.36 24.67 39.21
CA LEU A 28 -24.37 23.68 38.84
C LEU A 28 -24.95 23.97 37.44
N VAL A 29 -25.13 25.25 37.10
CA VAL A 29 -25.56 25.66 35.76
C VAL A 29 -24.48 25.32 34.71
N SER A 30 -23.20 25.59 34.99
CA SER A 30 -22.12 25.23 34.06
C SER A 30 -22.05 23.73 33.81
N LYS A 31 -22.14 22.91 34.88
CA LYS A 31 -22.19 21.44 34.79
C LYS A 31 -23.42 20.92 34.03
N SER A 32 -24.55 21.61 34.12
CA SER A 32 -25.77 21.22 33.39
C SER A 32 -25.72 21.52 31.89
N LEU A 33 -24.82 22.43 31.49
CA LEU A 33 -24.60 22.89 30.12
C LEU A 33 -23.40 22.21 29.44
N GLU A 34 -22.58 21.47 30.18
CA GLU A 34 -21.52 20.64 29.61
C GLU A 34 -22.16 19.50 28.80
N PRO A 35 -21.91 19.41 27.47
CA PRO A 35 -22.31 18.25 26.71
C PRO A 35 -21.54 17.03 27.23
N ILE A 36 -22.24 15.90 27.37
CA ILE A 36 -21.65 14.57 27.60
C ILE A 36 -20.84 14.21 26.34
N ALA A 37 -19.67 14.83 26.19
CA ALA A 37 -18.77 14.65 25.06
C ALA A 37 -17.38 14.23 25.52
N PHE A 38 -17.07 14.29 26.82
CA PHE A 38 -15.71 14.03 27.31
C PHE A 38 -15.49 12.63 27.91
N MET A 39 -16.55 11.87 28.19
CA MET A 39 -16.41 10.48 28.69
C MET A 39 -16.76 9.39 27.68
N TYR A 40 -17.27 9.75 26.51
CA TYR A 40 -17.63 8.79 25.47
C TYR A 40 -16.68 8.78 24.28
N VAL A 41 -15.76 9.73 24.12
CA VAL A 41 -14.85 9.73 22.96
C VAL A 41 -13.77 8.66 23.07
N GLU A 42 -13.24 8.36 24.27
CA GLU A 42 -12.34 7.21 24.43
C GLU A 42 -13.09 5.86 24.41
N SER A 43 -14.30 5.81 24.94
CA SER A 43 -15.13 4.61 24.94
C SER A 43 -15.70 4.28 23.55
N PHE A 44 -16.07 5.27 22.74
CA PHE A 44 -16.46 5.06 21.34
C PHE A 44 -15.26 4.71 20.47
N PHE A 45 -14.06 5.27 20.71
CA PHE A 45 -12.87 4.81 20.01
C PHE A 45 -12.56 3.34 20.33
N LEU A 46 -12.79 2.92 21.58
CA LEU A 46 -12.68 1.52 21.97
C LEU A 46 -13.78 0.65 21.35
N VAL A 47 -15.04 1.10 21.34
CA VAL A 47 -16.20 0.34 20.80
C VAL A 47 -16.20 0.30 19.28
N PHE A 48 -15.77 1.35 18.57
CA PHE A 48 -15.60 1.34 17.11
C PHE A 48 -14.43 0.45 16.70
N ASN A 49 -13.34 0.41 17.50
CA ASN A 49 -12.28 -0.58 17.33
C ASN A 49 -12.71 -2.00 17.75
N LEU A 50 -13.65 -2.13 18.70
CA LEU A 50 -14.24 -3.42 19.09
C LEU A 50 -15.18 -3.94 18.01
N LEU A 51 -15.95 -3.08 17.35
CA LEU A 51 -16.81 -3.41 16.22
C LEU A 51 -15.96 -3.81 15.00
N ARG A 52 -14.86 -3.08 14.72
CA ARG A 52 -13.84 -3.48 13.75
C ARG A 52 -13.19 -4.83 14.09
N MET A 53 -13.18 -5.23 15.36
CA MET A 53 -12.67 -6.52 15.88
C MET A 53 -13.62 -7.70 15.60
N VAL A 54 -14.91 -7.42 15.34
CA VAL A 54 -15.92 -8.43 14.98
C VAL A 54 -16.01 -8.63 13.45
N ILE A 55 -15.42 -7.72 12.67
CA ILE A 55 -15.43 -7.79 11.20
C ILE A 55 -14.21 -8.55 10.65
N VAL A 56 -13.07 -8.57 11.34
CA VAL A 56 -11.83 -9.18 10.81
C VAL A 56 -11.14 -10.02 11.89
N GLY A 57 -10.79 -11.26 11.53
CA GLY A 57 -10.33 -12.33 12.40
C GLY A 57 -9.37 -11.90 13.52
N CYS A 58 -9.77 -12.24 14.75
CA CYS A 58 -8.96 -12.14 15.95
C CYS A 58 -7.69 -12.99 15.82
N PHE A 59 -6.52 -12.37 15.69
CA PHE A 59 -5.28 -12.83 16.37
C PHE A 59 -4.17 -11.75 16.28
N ALA A 60 -4.04 -11.05 15.16
CA ALA A 60 -3.01 -10.03 14.95
C ALA A 60 -3.31 -8.68 15.67
N SER A 61 -4.58 -8.27 15.73
CA SER A 61 -4.96 -6.95 16.27
C SER A 61 -4.83 -6.82 17.80
N SER A 62 -4.74 -7.91 18.56
CA SER A 62 -4.61 -7.80 20.03
C SER A 62 -3.21 -7.32 20.44
N GLN A 63 -2.17 -7.72 19.70
CA GLN A 63 -0.79 -7.32 19.95
C GLN A 63 -0.55 -5.87 19.52
N ALA A 64 -1.09 -5.46 18.37
CA ALA A 64 -1.02 -4.07 17.90
C ALA A 64 -1.73 -3.10 18.88
N ARG A 65 -2.90 -3.47 19.41
CA ARG A 65 -3.60 -2.67 20.44
C ARG A 65 -2.86 -2.61 21.77
N ARG A 66 -2.25 -3.71 22.22
CA ARG A 66 -1.40 -3.71 23.43
C ARG A 66 -0.20 -2.77 23.26
N LEU A 67 0.38 -2.73 22.06
CA LEU A 67 1.46 -1.80 21.71
C LEU A 67 0.97 -0.35 21.67
N GLN A 68 -0.11 -0.05 20.94
CA GLN A 68 -0.68 1.31 20.85
C GLN A 68 -1.10 1.85 22.24
N THR A 69 -1.65 1.00 23.10
CA THR A 69 -2.01 1.35 24.48
C THR A 69 -0.77 1.59 25.35
N ALA A 70 0.32 0.84 25.14
CA ALA A 70 1.59 1.07 25.83
C ALA A 70 2.25 2.40 25.39
N MET A 71 2.18 2.73 24.10
CA MET A 71 2.68 4.02 23.59
C MET A 71 1.91 5.22 24.13
N ALA A 72 0.58 5.11 24.30
CA ALA A 72 -0.24 6.17 24.89
C ALA A 72 0.05 6.42 26.38
N LYS A 73 0.50 5.38 27.12
CA LYS A 73 0.91 5.51 28.53
C LYS A 73 2.29 6.14 28.71
N GLY A 74 3.22 5.93 27.78
CA GLY A 74 4.57 6.52 27.81
C GLY A 74 4.59 8.05 27.69
N THR A 75 3.60 8.65 27.01
CA THR A 75 3.53 10.10 26.78
C THR A 75 3.07 10.89 28.02
N ARG A 76 2.54 10.24 29.07
CA ARG A 76 2.06 10.92 30.30
C ARG A 76 3.12 11.11 31.39
N GLN A 77 4.35 10.62 31.20
CA GLN A 77 5.45 10.74 32.17
C GLN A 77 6.66 11.50 31.61
N SER A 78 6.48 12.76 31.21
CA SER A 78 7.58 13.74 31.19
C SER A 78 7.04 15.18 31.09
N SER A 79 6.66 15.77 32.22
CA SER A 79 6.53 17.22 32.34
C SER A 79 6.98 17.69 33.72
N GLY A 80 8.14 18.34 33.77
CA GLY A 80 8.69 19.04 34.93
C GLY A 80 10.04 19.68 34.56
N GLY A 81 10.10 21.02 34.51
CA GLY A 81 11.19 21.87 33.96
C GLY A 81 12.45 21.99 34.85
N PRO A 82 13.28 23.07 34.77
CA PRO A 82 12.98 24.43 34.31
C PRO A 82 13.98 25.09 33.32
N VAL A 83 13.63 26.34 32.98
CA VAL A 83 14.16 27.34 32.05
C VAL A 83 15.55 27.87 32.41
N ASP A 84 16.40 28.14 31.41
CA ASP A 84 17.22 29.36 31.40
C ASP A 84 17.58 29.86 29.99
N SER A 85 17.88 31.14 29.91
CA SER A 85 17.78 32.06 28.78
C SER A 85 19.15 32.49 28.21
N SER A 86 19.26 32.70 26.89
CA SER A 86 20.10 33.78 26.33
C SER A 86 19.82 34.06 24.85
N THR A 87 19.73 35.36 24.57
CA THR A 87 19.33 36.14 23.38
C THR A 87 20.29 36.13 22.16
N GLY A 88 19.73 36.36 20.95
CA GLY A 88 20.50 36.80 19.76
C GLY A 88 19.68 37.05 18.47
N LYS A 89 19.22 38.30 18.28
CA LYS A 89 18.58 39.02 17.13
C LYS A 89 18.73 38.42 15.69
N LYS A 90 17.67 38.20 14.91
CA LYS A 90 16.72 39.10 14.17
C LYS A 90 17.14 39.42 12.71
N ARG A 91 16.33 38.99 11.73
CA ARG A 91 15.85 39.77 10.56
C ARG A 91 14.71 39.02 9.82
N GLU A 92 13.55 39.67 9.75
CA GLU A 92 12.36 39.34 8.96
C GLU A 92 12.42 39.97 7.56
N ARG A 93 11.75 39.34 6.57
CA ARG A 93 10.82 39.96 5.59
C ARG A 93 10.22 38.87 4.68
N GLU A 94 8.93 38.60 4.81
CA GLU A 94 7.79 39.09 4.00
C GLU A 94 7.58 38.29 2.69
N ASP A 95 6.52 37.46 2.72
CA ASP A 95 5.83 36.89 1.55
C ASP A 95 5.22 37.99 0.66
N PRO A 96 4.96 37.66 -0.61
CA PRO A 96 3.63 37.91 -1.12
C PRO A 96 3.01 36.67 -1.77
N GLU A 97 1.75 36.46 -1.41
CA GLU A 97 0.79 35.62 -2.11
C GLU A 97 0.63 36.09 -3.56
N ASP A 98 0.54 35.16 -4.50
CA ASP A 98 -0.35 35.30 -5.65
C ASP A 98 -0.69 33.91 -6.22
N GLN A 99 -1.99 33.60 -6.17
CA GLN A 99 -2.60 32.43 -6.77
C GLN A 99 -2.79 32.65 -8.26
N VAL A 100 -2.21 31.79 -9.12
CA VAL A 100 -2.68 31.61 -10.49
C VAL A 100 -2.65 30.13 -10.86
N SER A 101 -3.81 29.64 -11.31
CA SER A 101 -4.04 28.31 -11.87
C SER A 101 -3.24 28.13 -13.17
N TYR A 102 -2.41 27.09 -13.26
CA TYR A 102 -1.67 26.75 -14.48
C TYR A 102 -1.89 25.28 -14.87
N GLY A 103 -2.34 25.07 -16.10
CA GLY A 103 -2.63 23.75 -16.68
C GLY A 103 -1.38 22.90 -16.93
N ALA A 104 -1.58 21.59 -16.95
CA ALA A 104 -0.56 20.54 -16.95
C ALA A 104 0.51 20.63 -18.07
N ALA A 105 0.22 21.30 -19.19
CA ALA A 105 1.19 21.49 -20.27
C ALA A 105 2.30 22.52 -19.94
N LYS A 106 2.03 23.52 -19.10
CA LYS A 106 3.01 24.55 -18.69
C LYS A 106 4.09 24.01 -17.74
N VAL A 107 3.76 23.00 -16.93
CA VAL A 107 4.68 22.42 -15.94
C VAL A 107 5.80 21.62 -16.62
N VAL A 108 5.47 20.90 -17.70
CA VAL A 108 6.41 20.01 -18.40
C VAL A 108 7.53 20.76 -19.13
N ALA A 109 7.19 21.89 -19.78
CA ALA A 109 8.20 22.69 -20.49
C ALA A 109 9.14 23.42 -19.52
N VAL A 110 8.61 23.96 -18.42
CA VAL A 110 9.41 24.69 -17.42
C VAL A 110 10.36 23.77 -16.66
N GLU A 111 9.95 22.53 -16.35
CA GLU A 111 10.84 21.55 -15.70
C GLU A 111 11.95 21.07 -16.63
N LYS A 112 11.67 20.88 -17.93
CA LYS A 112 12.66 20.43 -18.92
C LYS A 112 13.87 21.37 -19.03
N PHE A 113 13.65 22.68 -18.99
CA PHE A 113 14.74 23.65 -19.16
C PHE A 113 15.42 24.05 -17.84
N ARG A 114 14.73 23.97 -16.68
CA ARG A 114 15.33 24.30 -15.37
C ARG A 114 16.57 23.46 -15.03
N GLY A 115 16.59 22.20 -15.47
CA GLY A 115 17.69 21.25 -15.26
C GLY A 115 18.94 21.49 -16.13
N MET A 116 18.86 22.33 -17.16
CA MET A 116 19.96 22.52 -18.12
C MET A 116 21.00 23.56 -17.64
N SER A 117 22.26 23.36 -18.06
CA SER A 117 23.33 24.33 -17.85
C SER A 117 23.14 25.55 -18.76
N ILE A 118 23.78 26.68 -18.42
CA ILE A 118 23.66 27.89 -19.25
C ILE A 118 24.20 27.68 -20.67
N GLN A 119 25.20 26.80 -20.85
CA GLN A 119 25.73 26.44 -22.17
C GLN A 119 24.69 25.66 -23.00
N GLN A 120 23.99 24.71 -22.36
CA GLN A 120 22.93 23.93 -23.00
C GLN A 120 21.72 24.81 -23.37
N LEU A 121 21.34 25.76 -22.52
CA LEU A 121 20.26 26.70 -22.82
C LEU A 121 20.59 27.63 -23.99
N ARG A 122 21.86 28.02 -24.14
CA ARG A 122 22.32 28.82 -25.30
C ARG A 122 22.33 28.03 -26.60
N GLU A 123 22.71 26.76 -26.51
CA GLU A 123 22.67 25.84 -27.64
C GLU A 123 21.24 25.58 -28.10
N GLU A 124 20.33 25.31 -27.15
CA GLU A 124 18.91 25.12 -27.41
C GLU A 124 18.26 26.40 -27.99
N ALA A 125 18.65 27.58 -27.48
CA ALA A 125 18.22 28.86 -28.03
C ALA A 125 18.68 29.05 -29.49
N ARG A 126 19.92 28.68 -29.81
CA ARG A 126 20.45 28.72 -31.17
C ARG A 126 19.71 27.77 -32.10
N ASN A 127 19.40 26.57 -31.64
CA ASN A 127 18.68 25.56 -32.42
C ASN A 127 17.25 26.00 -32.75
N ARG A 128 16.64 26.84 -31.91
CA ARG A 128 15.31 27.42 -32.13
C ARG A 128 15.31 28.81 -32.76
N GLY A 129 16.48 29.32 -33.16
CA GLY A 129 16.60 30.63 -33.81
C GLY A 129 16.30 31.82 -32.89
N ILE A 130 16.30 31.64 -31.57
CA ILE A 130 16.12 32.71 -30.58
C ILE A 130 17.47 33.20 -30.04
N SER A 131 17.51 34.43 -29.53
CA SER A 131 18.76 35.03 -29.04
C SER A 131 19.40 34.20 -27.92
N SER A 132 20.70 33.89 -28.06
CA SER A 132 21.49 33.08 -27.11
C SER A 132 22.28 33.93 -26.08
N SER A 133 22.13 35.26 -26.09
CA SER A 133 22.77 36.15 -25.10
C SER A 133 21.86 36.35 -23.88
N GLY A 134 22.44 36.62 -22.70
CA GLY A 134 21.69 36.96 -21.48
C GLY A 134 21.90 36.01 -20.29
N SER A 135 21.19 36.30 -19.20
CA SER A 135 21.21 35.52 -17.94
C SER A 135 20.41 34.21 -18.06
N LYS A 136 20.67 33.25 -17.15
CA LYS A 136 19.98 31.94 -17.19
C LYS A 136 18.45 32.08 -17.12
N LYS A 137 17.94 33.04 -16.34
CA LYS A 137 16.51 33.32 -16.20
C LYS A 137 15.92 33.86 -17.51
N GLU A 138 16.59 34.83 -18.14
CA GLU A 138 16.14 35.40 -19.43
C GLU A 138 16.13 34.38 -20.58
N LEU A 139 17.06 33.42 -20.58
CA LEU A 139 17.08 32.35 -21.58
C LEU A 139 15.93 31.34 -21.35
N LEU A 140 15.62 31.02 -20.09
CA LEU A 140 14.50 30.15 -19.74
C LEU A 140 13.16 30.76 -20.13
N ASP A 141 12.94 32.03 -19.81
CA ASP A 141 11.68 32.71 -20.11
C ASP A 141 11.45 32.79 -21.63
N ARG A 142 12.51 33.05 -22.42
CA ARG A 142 12.44 33.05 -23.89
C ARG A 142 12.19 31.67 -24.49
N LEU A 143 12.86 30.64 -23.99
CA LEU A 143 12.67 29.26 -24.46
C LEU A 143 11.27 28.71 -24.13
N CYS A 144 10.71 29.09 -22.98
CA CYS A 144 9.36 28.70 -22.59
C CYS A 144 8.30 29.41 -23.45
N ALA A 145 8.46 30.71 -23.71
CA ALA A 145 7.52 31.49 -24.53
C ALA A 145 7.49 31.04 -26.01
N ASP A 146 8.61 30.53 -26.53
CA ASP A 146 8.70 30.00 -27.90
C ASP A 146 7.96 28.65 -28.03
N SER A 147 8.04 27.79 -27.02
CA SER A 147 7.28 26.54 -26.96
C SER A 147 5.76 26.72 -26.86
N GLU A 148 5.26 27.91 -26.54
CA GLU A 148 3.82 28.22 -26.54
C GLU A 148 3.28 28.58 -27.94
N LYS A 149 4.14 28.84 -28.94
CA LYS A 149 3.71 29.24 -30.30
C LYS A 149 3.49 28.09 -31.27
N ASP A 150 4.05 26.91 -30.99
CA ASP A 150 3.95 25.74 -31.88
C ASP A 150 2.67 24.91 -31.70
N SER A 151 1.84 25.18 -30.68
CA SER A 151 0.62 24.38 -30.39
C SER A 151 -0.65 24.83 -31.13
N ASP A 152 -0.65 25.97 -31.83
CA ASP A 152 -1.87 26.58 -32.40
C ASP A 152 -1.91 26.67 -33.94
N ALA A 153 -1.09 25.90 -34.68
CA ALA A 153 -1.11 25.95 -36.14
C ALA A 153 -0.90 24.59 -36.82
N LYS A 154 -2.01 23.97 -37.27
CA LYS A 154 -2.30 23.51 -38.67
C LYS A 154 -3.05 22.18 -38.76
N ASP A 155 -4.32 22.28 -39.13
CA ASP A 155 -5.04 21.34 -39.98
C ASP A 155 -4.72 21.66 -41.46
N GLY A 156 -4.52 20.62 -42.30
CA GLY A 156 -4.49 20.74 -43.76
C GLY A 156 -3.40 19.92 -44.46
N ASP A 157 -3.76 18.70 -44.86
CA ASP A 157 -3.05 17.79 -45.79
C ASP A 157 -3.33 18.17 -47.29
N PRO A 158 -2.71 17.57 -48.33
CA PRO A 158 -1.61 16.59 -48.36
C PRO A 158 -0.49 16.87 -49.42
N VAL A 159 0.48 15.94 -49.50
CA VAL A 159 1.16 15.37 -50.70
C VAL A 159 2.71 15.36 -50.64
N ALA A 160 3.24 14.14 -50.82
CA ALA A 160 4.51 13.72 -51.43
C ALA A 160 5.49 12.97 -50.50
N ALA A 161 5.76 11.73 -50.91
CA ALA A 161 6.57 10.71 -50.25
C ALA A 161 8.08 10.96 -50.31
N SER A 162 8.80 10.54 -49.27
CA SER A 162 9.94 9.60 -49.38
C SER A 162 10.58 9.29 -48.01
N GLU A 163 10.58 7.98 -47.73
CA GLU A 163 11.58 7.16 -47.03
C GLU A 163 11.88 7.34 -45.53
N GLU A 164 11.76 6.20 -44.85
CA GLU A 164 11.68 5.93 -43.43
C GLU A 164 13.06 5.83 -42.75
N GLN A 165 13.21 6.44 -41.58
CA GLN A 165 13.95 5.84 -40.46
C GLN A 165 13.21 6.14 -39.15
N VAL A 166 12.37 5.21 -38.73
CA VAL A 166 11.60 5.27 -37.48
C VAL A 166 12.50 4.84 -36.33
N ASN A 167 12.94 5.83 -35.53
CA ASN A 167 13.49 5.61 -34.20
C ASN A 167 12.32 5.44 -33.22
N GLY A 168 11.86 4.19 -33.06
CA GLY A 168 10.70 3.82 -32.26
C GLY A 168 10.97 3.95 -30.76
N SER A 169 10.35 4.96 -30.16
CA SER A 169 10.06 5.10 -28.73
C SER A 169 9.53 3.78 -28.15
N LYS A 170 10.26 3.19 -27.20
CA LYS A 170 9.81 2.00 -26.47
C LYS A 170 8.72 2.40 -25.49
N THR A 171 7.47 2.13 -25.85
CA THR A 171 6.36 2.02 -24.92
C THR A 171 6.63 0.88 -23.94
N GLU A 172 6.55 1.20 -22.65
CA GLU A 172 6.64 0.23 -21.56
C GLU A 172 5.46 -0.74 -21.68
N LYS A 173 5.75 -1.95 -22.17
CA LYS A 173 4.80 -3.07 -22.15
C LYS A 173 4.64 -3.54 -20.70
N ILE A 174 3.44 -3.38 -20.16
CA ILE A 174 2.98 -4.13 -18.99
C ILE A 174 2.89 -5.59 -19.45
N ILE A 175 3.79 -6.45 -18.97
CA ILE A 175 3.82 -7.87 -19.32
C ILE A 175 3.37 -8.65 -18.09
N THR A 176 2.15 -9.17 -18.17
CA THR A 176 1.48 -10.01 -17.18
C THR A 176 2.29 -11.29 -16.94
N ALA A 177 2.54 -11.62 -15.67
CA ALA A 177 3.25 -12.82 -15.27
C ALA A 177 2.38 -14.08 -15.53
N THR A 178 2.82 -14.96 -16.42
CA THR A 178 2.14 -16.22 -16.73
C THR A 178 2.40 -17.24 -15.62
N LYS A 179 1.36 -17.65 -14.87
CA LYS A 179 1.47 -18.75 -13.91
C LYS A 179 1.33 -20.07 -14.67
N LYS A 180 2.42 -20.83 -14.72
CA LYS A 180 2.43 -22.24 -15.14
C LYS A 180 3.03 -23.01 -13.96
N GLY A 181 2.23 -23.81 -13.26
CA GLY A 181 2.61 -24.50 -12.01
C GLY A 181 2.21 -23.75 -10.72
N ALA A 182 2.55 -24.30 -9.55
CA ALA A 182 2.14 -23.76 -8.23
C ALA A 182 2.72 -22.37 -7.93
N ALA A 183 3.95 -22.09 -8.39
CA ALA A 183 4.56 -20.76 -8.28
C ALA A 183 4.53 -20.00 -9.61
N VAL A 184 4.38 -18.68 -9.50
CA VAL A 184 4.41 -17.77 -10.66
C VAL A 184 5.85 -17.60 -11.14
N LEU A 185 6.07 -17.74 -12.43
CA LEU A 185 7.39 -17.49 -13.03
C LEU A 185 7.78 -16.02 -12.90
N ASP A 186 9.07 -15.76 -12.73
CA ASP A 186 9.58 -14.40 -12.68
C ASP A 186 9.19 -13.61 -13.94
N GLN A 187 8.64 -12.40 -13.74
CA GLN A 187 8.16 -11.55 -14.84
C GLN A 187 9.27 -11.19 -15.85
N TRP A 188 10.54 -11.27 -15.48
CA TRP A 188 11.67 -10.90 -16.34
C TRP A 188 12.28 -12.09 -17.10
N LEU A 189 11.73 -13.30 -16.93
CA LEU A 189 12.10 -14.44 -17.77
C LEU A 189 11.72 -14.18 -19.24
N PRO A 190 12.52 -14.64 -20.20
CA PRO A 190 12.15 -14.60 -21.62
C PRO A 190 10.82 -15.31 -21.90
N ASP A 191 10.01 -14.77 -22.81
CA ASP A 191 8.67 -15.28 -23.09
C ASP A 191 8.67 -16.72 -23.62
N HIS A 192 9.70 -17.11 -24.38
CA HIS A 192 9.85 -18.50 -24.83
C HIS A 192 10.03 -19.48 -23.66
N ILE A 193 10.68 -19.06 -22.57
CA ILE A 193 10.83 -19.90 -21.37
C ILE A 193 9.52 -19.96 -20.62
N LYS A 194 8.85 -18.81 -20.43
CA LYS A 194 7.52 -18.76 -19.80
C LYS A 194 6.49 -19.59 -20.55
N ALA A 195 6.67 -19.83 -21.85
CA ALA A 195 5.79 -20.65 -22.64
C ALA A 195 5.99 -22.17 -22.42
N HIS A 196 7.18 -22.63 -22.04
CA HIS A 196 7.49 -24.07 -22.01
C HIS A 196 7.88 -24.60 -20.62
N TYR A 197 8.24 -23.73 -19.69
CA TYR A 197 8.70 -24.10 -18.36
C TYR A 197 7.68 -23.75 -17.29
N HIS A 198 7.76 -24.44 -16.17
CA HIS A 198 7.06 -24.16 -14.91
C HIS A 198 8.06 -24.24 -13.75
N VAL A 199 7.71 -23.70 -12.58
CA VAL A 199 8.55 -23.91 -11.38
C VAL A 199 8.41 -25.36 -10.92
N LEU A 200 9.54 -26.04 -10.68
CA LEU A 200 9.56 -27.42 -10.20
C LEU A 200 8.89 -27.52 -8.83
N GLN A 201 7.97 -28.48 -8.72
CA GLN A 201 7.30 -28.88 -7.49
C GLN A 201 7.52 -30.38 -7.26
N LEU A 202 7.98 -30.74 -6.06
CA LEU A 202 8.13 -32.13 -5.63
C LEU A 202 7.34 -32.35 -4.34
N GLY A 203 6.14 -32.93 -4.45
CA GLY A 203 5.20 -32.98 -3.32
C GLY A 203 4.82 -31.57 -2.86
N ASP A 204 5.03 -31.29 -1.58
CA ASP A 204 4.78 -29.97 -0.97
C ASP A 204 5.94 -28.97 -1.17
N ASP A 205 7.08 -29.43 -1.72
CA ASP A 205 8.26 -28.60 -1.90
C ASP A 205 8.26 -27.91 -3.27
N ILE A 206 7.95 -26.62 -3.27
CA ILE A 206 8.06 -25.73 -4.43
C ILE A 206 9.45 -25.10 -4.46
N TYR A 207 10.21 -25.31 -5.53
CA TYR A 207 11.58 -24.80 -5.69
C TYR A 207 11.60 -23.34 -6.19
N ASP A 208 11.01 -22.47 -5.38
CA ASP A 208 11.04 -21.00 -5.50
C ASP A 208 11.51 -20.38 -4.18
N ALA A 209 12.51 -19.52 -4.25
CA ALA A 209 13.03 -18.80 -3.09
C ALA A 209 13.15 -17.31 -3.36
N MET A 210 12.32 -16.53 -2.66
CA MET A 210 12.47 -15.08 -2.55
C MET A 210 13.26 -14.75 -1.28
N LEU A 211 14.43 -14.13 -1.46
CA LEU A 211 15.32 -13.75 -0.38
C LEU A 211 15.45 -12.23 -0.28
N ASN A 212 15.54 -11.72 0.94
CA ASN A 212 15.72 -10.29 1.18
C ASN A 212 16.81 -10.03 2.23
N GLN A 213 17.47 -8.89 2.10
CA GLN A 213 18.50 -8.43 3.01
C GLN A 213 18.49 -6.92 3.11
N THR A 214 18.26 -6.41 4.32
CA THR A 214 18.39 -4.99 4.60
C THR A 214 19.37 -4.71 5.73
N ASN A 215 20.35 -3.85 5.47
CA ASN A 215 21.22 -3.26 6.48
C ASN A 215 21.17 -1.73 6.35
N VAL A 216 20.55 -1.10 7.34
CA VAL A 216 20.32 0.34 7.35
C VAL A 216 21.63 1.14 7.45
N GLY A 217 22.58 0.68 8.27
CA GLY A 217 23.86 1.35 8.46
C GLY A 217 24.74 1.33 7.20
N GLU A 218 24.72 0.22 6.47
CA GLU A 218 25.50 0.02 5.23
C GLU A 218 24.75 0.44 3.96
N ASN A 219 23.55 1.02 4.09
CA ASN A 219 22.69 1.41 2.96
C ASN A 219 22.32 0.26 1.99
N ASN A 220 22.28 -0.96 2.51
CA ASN A 220 21.93 -2.16 1.75
C ASN A 220 20.43 -2.43 1.90
N ASN A 221 19.75 -2.63 0.78
CA ASN A 221 18.38 -3.14 0.68
C ASN A 221 18.31 -3.95 -0.61
N LYS A 222 18.50 -5.27 -0.51
CA LYS A 222 18.78 -6.15 -1.64
C LYS A 222 17.86 -7.35 -1.62
N PHE A 223 17.39 -7.76 -2.79
CA PHE A 223 16.65 -8.99 -2.98
C PHE A 223 17.48 -10.01 -3.78
N TYR A 224 17.10 -11.28 -3.69
CA TYR A 224 17.61 -12.37 -4.51
C TYR A 224 16.47 -13.37 -4.74
N VAL A 225 16.14 -13.64 -6.00
CA VAL A 225 15.17 -14.66 -6.44
C VAL A 225 15.95 -15.86 -6.96
N ILE A 226 15.47 -17.05 -6.62
CA ILE A 226 15.97 -18.34 -7.12
C ILE A 226 14.77 -19.16 -7.56
N GLN A 227 14.73 -19.57 -8.84
CA GLN A 227 13.67 -20.43 -9.37
C GLN A 227 14.29 -21.63 -10.09
N LEU A 228 13.86 -22.84 -9.74
CA LEU A 228 14.18 -24.04 -10.51
C LEU A 228 13.03 -24.31 -11.48
N LEU A 229 13.35 -24.32 -12.76
CA LEU A 229 12.41 -24.45 -13.87
C LEU A 229 12.47 -25.87 -14.44
N ASP A 230 11.29 -26.42 -14.74
CA ASP A 230 11.09 -27.74 -15.33
C ASP A 230 10.23 -27.63 -16.60
N GLU A 231 10.61 -28.35 -17.66
CA GLU A 231 9.91 -28.39 -18.96
C GLU A 231 8.88 -29.53 -19.05
N THR A 232 8.88 -30.48 -18.10
CA THR A 232 8.24 -31.80 -18.24
C THR A 232 6.72 -31.81 -18.37
N ILE A 233 5.99 -30.77 -17.92
CA ILE A 233 4.52 -30.75 -18.03
C ILE A 233 4.02 -30.79 -19.48
N TYR A 234 4.80 -30.33 -20.46
CA TYR A 234 4.35 -30.21 -21.85
C TYR A 234 4.93 -31.27 -22.80
N ASN A 235 5.92 -32.05 -22.36
CA ASN A 235 6.67 -33.00 -23.20
C ASN A 235 6.51 -34.45 -22.72
N ALA A 236 5.35 -34.82 -22.18
CA ALA A 236 5.06 -36.20 -21.76
C ALA A 236 5.11 -37.23 -22.91
N GLU A 237 5.12 -36.77 -24.17
CA GLU A 237 5.10 -37.63 -25.37
C GLU A 237 6.41 -37.61 -26.18
N SER A 238 7.49 -36.95 -25.72
CA SER A 238 8.78 -36.97 -26.42
C SER A 238 9.81 -37.77 -25.65
N ASP A 239 10.45 -38.74 -26.31
CA ASP A 239 11.56 -39.58 -25.84
C ASP A 239 12.86 -38.80 -25.46
N GLY A 240 12.77 -37.48 -25.30
CA GLY A 240 13.85 -36.59 -24.86
C GLY A 240 13.71 -36.29 -23.36
N GLY A 241 14.67 -36.76 -22.56
CA GLY A 241 14.67 -36.55 -21.11
C GLY A 241 14.47 -35.09 -20.68
N GLY A 242 13.83 -34.89 -19.52
CA GLY A 242 13.45 -33.57 -19.02
C GLY A 242 14.59 -32.54 -19.00
N SER A 243 14.29 -31.33 -19.46
CA SER A 243 15.18 -30.17 -19.41
C SER A 243 14.88 -29.33 -18.17
N TYR A 244 15.90 -29.12 -17.35
CA TYR A 244 15.81 -28.30 -16.14
C TYR A 244 16.66 -27.04 -16.28
N MET A 245 16.20 -25.92 -15.74
CA MET A 245 16.98 -24.68 -15.69
C MET A 245 16.94 -24.08 -14.28
N VAL A 246 17.95 -23.30 -13.92
CA VAL A 246 17.96 -22.55 -12.66
C VAL A 246 18.10 -21.07 -12.96
N TYR A 247 17.09 -20.30 -12.59
CA TYR A 247 17.04 -18.86 -12.77
C TYR A 247 17.39 -18.13 -11.49
N TYR A 248 18.23 -17.11 -11.61
CA TYR A 248 18.60 -16.19 -10.54
C TYR A 248 18.28 -14.77 -10.95
N ARG A 249 17.77 -13.96 -10.02
CA ARG A 249 17.64 -12.52 -10.21
C ARG A 249 17.93 -11.77 -8.93
N TRP A 250 18.75 -10.73 -8.99
CA TRP A 250 19.17 -10.00 -7.79
C TRP A 250 19.40 -8.52 -8.04
N GLY A 251 19.33 -7.73 -6.98
CA GLY A 251 19.57 -6.30 -7.08
C GLY A 251 18.99 -5.55 -5.89
N ARG A 252 18.75 -4.26 -6.08
CA ARG A 252 18.08 -3.42 -5.09
C ARG A 252 16.56 -3.67 -5.12
N VAL A 253 15.91 -3.69 -3.96
CA VAL A 253 14.44 -3.79 -3.89
C VAL A 253 13.83 -2.58 -4.60
N GLY A 254 12.79 -2.80 -5.41
CA GLY A 254 12.17 -1.75 -6.24
C GLY A 254 12.58 -1.75 -7.71
N VAL A 255 13.75 -2.32 -8.04
CA VAL A 255 14.26 -2.33 -9.42
C VAL A 255 14.40 -3.75 -9.98
N LYS A 256 14.48 -3.88 -11.32
CA LYS A 256 14.65 -5.15 -12.02
C LYS A 256 15.85 -5.93 -11.48
N GLY A 257 17.01 -5.29 -11.41
CA GLY A 257 18.28 -5.91 -11.03
C GLY A 257 18.99 -6.57 -12.21
N GLN A 258 19.93 -7.46 -11.88
CA GLN A 258 20.62 -8.37 -12.79
C GLN A 258 19.98 -9.77 -12.70
N ASP A 259 20.09 -10.53 -13.76
CA ASP A 259 19.61 -11.91 -13.83
C ASP A 259 20.68 -12.85 -14.40
N ASN A 260 20.49 -14.14 -14.18
CA ASN A 260 21.28 -15.21 -14.78
C ASN A 260 20.43 -16.47 -14.90
N LEU A 261 20.52 -17.15 -16.03
CA LEU A 261 19.82 -18.40 -16.29
C LEU A 261 20.86 -19.48 -16.56
N LEU A 262 20.84 -20.54 -15.75
CA LEU A 262 21.74 -21.68 -15.89
C LEU A 262 21.00 -22.89 -16.45
N GLY A 263 21.71 -23.66 -17.27
CA GLY A 263 21.19 -24.84 -17.95
C GLY A 263 21.23 -24.70 -19.48
N PRO A 264 20.48 -25.55 -20.21
CA PRO A 264 19.64 -26.63 -19.70
C PRO A 264 20.46 -27.76 -19.06
N TYR A 265 19.93 -28.33 -17.97
CA TYR A 265 20.44 -29.52 -17.30
C TYR A 265 19.58 -30.72 -17.71
N THR A 266 20.22 -31.85 -17.96
CA THR A 266 19.53 -33.12 -18.29
C THR A 266 19.16 -33.94 -17.06
N SER A 267 19.77 -33.65 -15.91
CA SER A 267 19.50 -34.31 -14.63
C SER A 267 18.83 -33.35 -13.67
N ARG A 268 17.67 -33.78 -13.15
CA ARG A 268 16.93 -33.08 -12.11
C ARG A 268 17.79 -32.84 -10.87
N ASP A 269 18.53 -33.86 -10.44
CA ASP A 269 19.33 -33.81 -9.20
C ASP A 269 20.45 -32.77 -9.30
N THR A 270 21.03 -32.58 -10.50
CA THR A 270 22.04 -31.54 -10.74
C THR A 270 21.44 -30.14 -10.62
N ALA A 271 20.23 -29.93 -11.17
CA ALA A 271 19.54 -28.64 -11.06
C ALA A 271 19.12 -28.33 -9.62
N ILE A 272 18.64 -29.35 -8.88
CA ILE A 272 18.33 -29.25 -7.45
C ILE A 272 19.59 -28.93 -6.64
N HIS A 273 20.72 -29.57 -6.96
CA HIS A 273 21.98 -29.28 -6.29
C HIS A 273 22.40 -27.82 -6.48
N GLU A 274 22.32 -27.28 -7.70
CA GLU A 274 22.66 -25.88 -7.95
C GLU A 274 21.73 -24.90 -7.22
N PHE A 275 20.43 -25.17 -7.23
CA PHE A 275 19.45 -24.40 -6.47
C PHE A 275 19.78 -24.37 -4.97
N THR A 276 19.94 -25.55 -4.38
CA THR A 276 20.17 -25.72 -2.92
C THR A 276 21.52 -25.18 -2.49
N GLN A 277 22.57 -25.37 -3.30
CA GLN A 277 23.89 -24.79 -3.08
C GLN A 277 23.83 -23.27 -3.15
N LYS A 278 23.09 -22.69 -4.11
CA LYS A 278 22.91 -21.23 -4.18
C LYS A 278 22.18 -20.71 -2.95
N PHE A 279 21.08 -21.34 -2.57
CA PHE A 279 20.31 -21.00 -1.38
C PHE A 279 21.21 -20.99 -0.14
N TYR A 280 21.91 -22.10 0.13
CA TYR A 280 22.84 -22.21 1.26
C TYR A 280 23.95 -21.16 1.22
N SER A 281 24.50 -20.86 0.04
CA SER A 281 25.55 -19.84 -0.10
C SER A 281 25.09 -18.44 0.34
N LYS A 282 23.80 -18.13 0.16
CA LYS A 282 23.19 -16.82 0.46
C LYS A 282 22.59 -16.73 1.86
N THR A 283 22.04 -17.83 2.36
CA THR A 283 21.29 -17.87 3.62
C THR A 283 22.05 -18.55 4.77
N LYS A 284 23.04 -19.41 4.47
CA LYS A 284 23.68 -20.33 5.43
C LYS A 284 22.70 -21.31 6.09
N ASN A 285 21.59 -21.58 5.44
CA ASN A 285 20.58 -22.55 5.86
C ASN A 285 20.39 -23.59 4.76
N ASP A 286 20.13 -24.84 5.15
CA ASP A 286 19.80 -25.90 4.20
C ASP A 286 18.37 -25.75 3.70
N TRP A 287 18.15 -25.99 2.40
CA TRP A 287 16.84 -25.86 1.77
C TRP A 287 15.79 -26.81 2.37
N LEU A 288 16.20 -28.04 2.71
CA LEU A 288 15.30 -29.04 3.30
C LEU A 288 14.82 -28.63 4.69
N ASN A 289 15.66 -27.92 5.45
CA ASN A 289 15.35 -27.44 6.80
C ASN A 289 14.91 -25.97 6.82
N ARG A 290 14.46 -25.42 5.67
CA ARG A 290 14.10 -24.00 5.54
C ARG A 290 12.99 -23.53 6.48
N LYS A 291 12.15 -24.45 6.99
CA LYS A 291 11.11 -24.14 7.99
C LYS A 291 11.71 -23.77 9.36
N GLU A 292 12.89 -24.28 9.69
CA GLU A 292 13.67 -23.95 10.89
C GLU A 292 14.74 -22.88 10.58
N PHE A 293 14.32 -21.82 9.87
CA PHE A 293 15.24 -20.79 9.37
C PHE A 293 15.91 -20.01 10.51
N THR A 294 17.24 -19.91 10.46
CA THR A 294 18.02 -19.04 11.35
C THR A 294 18.60 -17.85 10.59
N CYS A 295 18.29 -16.64 11.03
CA CYS A 295 18.81 -15.42 10.43
C CYS A 295 20.26 -15.16 10.89
N TYR A 296 21.18 -15.04 9.92
CA TYR A 296 22.58 -14.69 10.19
C TYR A 296 22.88 -13.24 9.80
N PRO A 297 23.71 -12.51 10.59
CA PRO A 297 24.15 -11.16 10.24
C PRO A 297 24.76 -11.11 8.84
N LYS A 298 24.38 -10.09 8.05
CA LYS A 298 24.85 -9.88 6.67
C LYS A 298 24.57 -11.04 5.70
N CYS A 299 23.69 -11.98 6.06
CA CYS A 299 23.17 -13.00 5.14
C CYS A 299 21.75 -12.61 4.68
N TYR A 300 21.27 -13.29 3.65
CA TYR A 300 19.90 -13.11 3.18
C TYR A 300 18.93 -13.88 4.08
N THR A 301 17.72 -13.35 4.24
CA THR A 301 16.60 -14.01 4.92
C THR A 301 15.62 -14.52 3.87
N TRP A 302 15.15 -15.75 4.03
CA TRP A 302 14.11 -16.31 3.18
C TRP A 302 12.73 -15.77 3.58
N LEU A 303 11.97 -15.33 2.58
CA LEU A 303 10.59 -14.88 2.75
C LEU A 303 9.66 -16.01 2.34
N GLU A 304 8.89 -16.48 3.32
CA GLU A 304 7.93 -17.55 3.11
C GLU A 304 6.71 -17.01 2.36
N MET A 305 6.43 -17.61 1.21
CA MET A 305 5.30 -17.27 0.35
C MET A 305 4.23 -18.35 0.49
N ASP A 306 2.97 -17.94 0.50
CA ASP A 306 1.82 -18.85 0.47
C ASP A 306 1.45 -19.12 -0.99
N PHE A 307 1.70 -20.35 -1.44
CA PHE A 307 1.41 -20.83 -2.80
C PHE A 307 0.24 -21.82 -2.82
N SER A 308 -0.58 -21.88 -1.76
CA SER A 308 -1.72 -22.79 -1.69
C SER A 308 -2.52 -22.78 -3.00
N GLU A 309 -2.78 -23.99 -3.53
CA GLU A 309 -3.26 -24.30 -4.88
C GLU A 309 -4.73 -23.89 -5.17
N GLU A 310 -5.18 -22.74 -4.64
CA GLU A 310 -6.53 -22.20 -4.86
C GLU A 310 -6.49 -20.98 -5.80
N GLU A 311 -5.83 -21.13 -6.95
CA GLU A 311 -5.87 -20.14 -8.03
C GLU A 311 -5.93 -20.88 -9.37
N GLU A 312 -7.13 -21.19 -9.85
CA GLU A 312 -7.41 -21.36 -11.28
C GLU A 312 -7.34 -19.98 -11.98
N ALA A 313 -7.28 -20.02 -13.30
CA ALA A 313 -6.68 -19.03 -14.17
C ALA A 313 -7.33 -17.62 -14.21
N ASP A 314 -6.50 -16.66 -14.66
CA ASP A 314 -6.86 -15.43 -15.37
C ASP A 314 -7.38 -14.20 -14.59
N VAL A 315 -6.43 -13.33 -14.19
CA VAL A 315 -6.60 -11.89 -14.46
C VAL A 315 -5.82 -11.59 -15.74
N GLU A 316 -6.44 -11.89 -16.88
CA GLU A 316 -6.06 -11.29 -18.15
C GLU A 316 -6.16 -9.76 -18.01
N ASP A 317 -5.01 -9.08 -18.01
CA ASP A 317 -4.92 -7.69 -18.48
C ASP A 317 -5.17 -7.70 -20.00
N LYS A 318 -6.42 -7.91 -20.41
CA LYS A 318 -6.88 -7.48 -21.73
C LYS A 318 -7.00 -5.97 -21.69
N ALA A 319 -5.97 -5.32 -22.22
CA ALA A 319 -5.97 -4.00 -22.83
C ALA A 319 -7.33 -3.28 -22.82
N GLU A 320 -7.62 -2.54 -21.75
CA GLU A 320 -8.63 -1.49 -21.77
C GLU A 320 -8.12 -0.34 -22.62
N THR A 321 -8.45 -0.35 -23.92
CA THR A 321 -8.86 0.86 -24.67
C THR A 321 -9.18 0.49 -26.12
N LYS A 322 -10.43 0.03 -26.36
CA LYS A 322 -11.24 0.22 -27.60
C LYS A 322 -12.41 -0.76 -27.79
N ALA A 323 -12.73 -1.62 -26.81
CA ALA A 323 -13.87 -2.54 -26.91
C ALA A 323 -15.01 -2.28 -25.90
N ALA A 324 -15.15 -1.05 -25.40
CA ALA A 324 -16.28 -0.63 -24.57
C ALA A 324 -17.60 -0.43 -25.35
N LEU A 325 -17.81 -1.09 -26.50
CA LEU A 325 -19.05 -0.96 -27.27
C LEU A 325 -19.68 -2.28 -27.76
N THR A 326 -19.10 -3.46 -27.50
CA THR A 326 -19.74 -4.71 -27.94
C THR A 326 -19.40 -5.92 -27.05
N MET A 327 -19.80 -5.90 -25.78
CA MET A 327 -20.15 -7.11 -25.04
C MET A 327 -21.39 -6.77 -24.22
N GLN A 328 -22.49 -7.50 -24.43
CA GLN A 328 -23.70 -7.25 -23.65
C GLN A 328 -23.40 -7.48 -22.16
N PRO A 329 -23.85 -6.59 -21.25
CA PRO A 329 -23.68 -6.81 -19.82
C PRO A 329 -24.42 -8.09 -19.44
N ARG A 330 -23.74 -9.06 -18.83
CA ARG A 330 -24.46 -10.06 -18.03
C ARG A 330 -25.11 -9.28 -16.88
N GLU A 331 -26.43 -9.23 -16.85
CA GLU A 331 -27.16 -8.47 -15.82
C GLU A 331 -26.83 -9.02 -14.43
N THR A 332 -26.27 -8.16 -13.56
CA THR A 332 -26.04 -8.53 -12.17
C THR A 332 -27.36 -8.62 -11.42
N LYS A 333 -27.47 -9.58 -10.50
CA LYS A 333 -28.62 -9.69 -9.60
C LYS A 333 -28.63 -8.63 -8.51
N LEU A 334 -27.53 -7.88 -8.36
CA LEU A 334 -27.39 -6.83 -7.36
C LEU A 334 -28.09 -5.55 -7.80
N GLU A 335 -28.64 -4.83 -6.82
CA GLU A 335 -29.09 -3.47 -7.05
C GLU A 335 -27.90 -2.59 -7.51
N PRO A 336 -28.09 -1.67 -8.49
CA PRO A 336 -27.01 -0.83 -9.02
C PRO A 336 -26.17 -0.09 -7.96
N ARG A 337 -26.78 0.39 -6.87
CA ARG A 337 -26.06 1.07 -5.77
C ARG A 337 -25.13 0.11 -5.03
N VAL A 338 -25.60 -1.11 -4.76
CA VAL A 338 -24.81 -2.17 -4.13
C VAL A 338 -23.73 -2.66 -5.08
N ALA A 339 -24.06 -2.93 -6.34
CA ALA A 339 -23.11 -3.34 -7.37
C ALA A 339 -21.93 -2.37 -7.48
N LYS A 340 -22.21 -1.06 -7.53
CA LYS A 340 -21.18 -0.01 -7.56
C LYS A 340 -20.30 -0.01 -6.30
N PHE A 341 -20.90 -0.19 -5.12
CA PHE A 341 -20.17 -0.28 -3.87
C PHE A 341 -19.25 -1.51 -3.81
N ILE A 342 -19.76 -2.69 -4.17
CA ILE A 342 -18.99 -3.94 -4.21
C ILE A 342 -17.83 -3.84 -5.20
N SER A 343 -18.07 -3.29 -6.39
CA SER A 343 -17.03 -3.06 -7.38
C SER A 343 -15.91 -2.15 -6.85
N LEU A 344 -16.24 -1.14 -6.06
CA LEU A 344 -15.26 -0.25 -5.45
C LEU A 344 -14.41 -0.95 -4.38
N ILE A 345 -15.04 -1.66 -3.43
CA ILE A 345 -14.31 -2.27 -2.31
C ILE A 345 -13.54 -3.54 -2.72
N CYS A 346 -13.94 -4.22 -3.79
CA CYS A 346 -13.25 -5.39 -4.35
C CYS A 346 -12.21 -5.03 -5.42
N ASN A 347 -11.90 -3.73 -5.61
CA ASN A 347 -10.96 -3.30 -6.64
C ASN A 347 -9.50 -3.60 -6.23
N VAL A 348 -8.96 -4.69 -6.78
CA VAL A 348 -7.57 -5.12 -6.52
C VAL A 348 -6.54 -4.08 -6.95
N SER A 349 -6.79 -3.33 -8.02
CA SER A 349 -5.87 -2.28 -8.50
C SER A 349 -5.76 -1.13 -7.50
N MET A 350 -6.87 -0.73 -6.86
CA MET A 350 -6.86 0.25 -5.77
C MET A 350 -6.09 -0.26 -4.56
N MET A 351 -6.24 -1.54 -4.20
CA MET A 351 -5.45 -2.17 -3.14
C MET A 351 -3.95 -2.15 -3.46
N LYS A 352 -3.56 -2.49 -4.70
CA LYS A 352 -2.16 -2.43 -5.17
C LYS A 352 -1.58 -1.02 -5.09
N HIS A 353 -2.35 -0.02 -5.51
CA HIS A 353 -1.93 1.37 -5.45
C HIS A 353 -1.68 1.82 -4.00
N HIS A 354 -2.61 1.53 -3.10
CA HIS A 354 -2.47 1.88 -1.69
C HIS A 354 -1.22 1.22 -1.06
N MET A 355 -0.95 -0.04 -1.40
CA MET A 355 0.27 -0.74 -0.96
C MET A 355 1.55 -0.09 -1.47
N LYS A 356 1.55 0.37 -2.72
CA LYS A 356 2.70 1.09 -3.28
C LYS A 356 2.92 2.43 -2.57
N GLU A 357 1.87 3.18 -2.25
CA GLU A 357 1.96 4.47 -1.55
C GLU A 357 2.57 4.35 -0.15
N ILE A 358 2.21 3.30 0.60
CA ILE A 358 2.79 3.06 1.92
C ILE A 358 4.26 2.58 1.85
N GLY A 359 4.77 2.28 0.64
CA GLY A 359 6.17 1.92 0.37
C GLY A 359 6.44 0.42 0.32
N TYR A 360 5.39 -0.40 0.22
CA TYR A 360 5.50 -1.83 0.01
C TYR A 360 5.78 -2.14 -1.47
N ASN A 361 6.61 -3.16 -1.73
CA ASN A 361 6.93 -3.57 -3.09
C ASN A 361 5.93 -4.62 -3.60
N ALA A 362 4.82 -4.15 -4.16
CA ALA A 362 3.76 -5.00 -4.72
C ALA A 362 4.20 -5.80 -5.96
N ASP A 363 5.21 -5.33 -6.71
CA ASP A 363 5.68 -5.98 -7.94
C ASP A 363 6.44 -7.29 -7.65
N LYS A 364 7.12 -7.37 -6.49
CA LYS A 364 7.89 -8.57 -6.11
C LYS A 364 7.12 -9.53 -5.22
N LEU A 365 6.15 -9.00 -4.49
CA LEU A 365 5.32 -9.75 -3.58
C LEU A 365 3.86 -9.40 -3.92
N PRO A 366 3.27 -10.10 -4.90
CA PRO A 366 1.89 -9.87 -5.26
C PRO A 366 0.99 -10.05 -4.02
N LEU A 367 -0.06 -9.20 -3.96
CA LEU A 367 -1.02 -9.21 -2.87
C LEU A 367 -1.59 -10.62 -2.69
N GLY A 368 -1.74 -11.07 -1.44
CA GLY A 368 -2.25 -12.40 -1.12
C GLY A 368 -1.20 -13.51 -0.97
N LYS A 369 0.04 -13.32 -1.45
CA LYS A 369 1.06 -14.38 -1.41
C LYS A 369 2.03 -14.29 -0.23
N LEU A 370 1.92 -13.25 0.60
CA LEU A 370 2.73 -13.14 1.81
C LEU A 370 2.14 -14.04 2.90
N SER A 371 2.94 -14.97 3.41
CA SER A 371 2.49 -15.86 4.49
C SER A 371 2.12 -15.10 5.77
N LYS A 372 1.10 -15.61 6.47
CA LYS A 372 0.72 -15.11 7.82
C LYS A 372 1.90 -15.12 8.79
N SER A 373 2.78 -16.11 8.69
CA SER A 373 4.00 -16.22 9.50
C SER A 373 4.93 -15.02 9.29
N THR A 374 5.10 -14.55 8.05
CA THR A 374 5.95 -13.41 7.71
C THR A 374 5.35 -12.09 8.21
N ILE A 375 4.02 -11.94 8.11
CA ILE A 375 3.30 -10.78 8.67
C ILE A 375 3.47 -10.73 10.20
N LEU A 376 3.32 -11.88 10.89
CA LEU A 376 3.51 -11.98 12.33
C LEU A 376 4.96 -11.66 12.75
N LYS A 377 5.96 -12.17 12.03
CA LYS A 377 7.37 -11.78 12.23
C LYS A 377 7.55 -10.26 12.10
N GLY A 378 6.87 -9.62 11.15
CA GLY A 378 6.85 -8.16 11.00
C GLY A 378 6.36 -7.44 12.25
N TYR A 379 5.24 -7.89 12.83
CA TYR A 379 4.74 -7.35 14.11
C TYR A 379 5.71 -7.56 15.27
N ASP A 380 6.33 -8.73 15.38
CA ASP A 380 7.26 -9.03 16.46
C ASP A 380 8.48 -8.09 16.44
N VAL A 381 8.99 -7.75 15.25
CA VAL A 381 10.06 -6.77 15.12
C VAL A 381 9.57 -5.37 15.48
N LEU A 382 8.38 -4.94 15.03
CA LEU A 382 7.81 -3.64 15.40
C LEU A 382 7.56 -3.52 16.92
N LYS A 383 7.17 -4.62 17.57
CA LYS A 383 7.05 -4.71 19.03
C LYS A 383 8.38 -4.46 19.72
N ARG A 384 9.44 -5.13 19.29
CA ARG A 384 10.81 -4.89 19.80
C ARG A 384 11.28 -3.46 19.55
N ILE A 385 10.90 -2.85 18.42
CA ILE A 385 11.18 -1.42 18.15
C ILE A 385 10.46 -0.55 19.17
N SER A 386 9.19 -0.81 19.46
CA SER A 386 8.42 -0.06 20.46
C SER A 386 9.04 -0.10 21.85
N ASP A 387 9.67 -1.20 22.23
CA ASP A 387 10.31 -1.32 23.55
C ASP A 387 11.56 -0.44 23.65
N VAL A 388 12.26 -0.22 22.54
CA VAL A 388 13.52 0.54 22.46
C VAL A 388 13.29 2.00 22.06
N ILE A 389 12.14 2.33 21.48
CA ILE A 389 11.84 3.69 21.02
C ILE A 389 11.81 4.68 22.20
N GLY A 390 12.43 5.84 22.03
CA GLY A 390 12.60 6.83 23.10
C GLY A 390 13.83 6.58 24.00
N GLN A 391 14.46 5.41 23.92
CA GLN A 391 15.77 5.18 24.54
C GLN A 391 16.90 5.77 23.68
N SER A 392 18.03 6.13 24.29
CA SER A 392 19.21 6.65 23.59
C SER A 392 20.02 5.57 22.84
N ASN A 393 19.37 4.50 22.34
CA ASN A 393 20.02 3.36 21.69
C ASN A 393 19.82 3.35 20.16
N ARG A 394 20.47 4.30 19.48
CA ARG A 394 20.33 4.47 18.02
C ARG A 394 20.80 3.25 17.21
N ARG A 395 21.86 2.56 17.65
CA ARG A 395 22.38 1.38 16.95
C ARG A 395 21.36 0.23 16.95
N MET A 396 20.70 0.00 18.08
CA MET A 396 19.66 -1.01 18.18
C MET A 396 18.45 -0.68 17.30
N LEU A 397 18.03 0.60 17.25
CA LEU A 397 16.96 1.03 16.35
C LEU A 397 17.32 0.85 14.88
N GLU A 398 18.57 1.13 14.48
CA GLU A 398 19.07 0.88 13.12
C GLU A 398 19.04 -0.62 12.78
N GLN A 399 19.47 -1.47 13.71
CA GLN A 399 19.45 -2.93 13.55
C GLN A 399 18.01 -3.45 13.41
N LEU A 400 17.12 -3.10 14.34
CA LEU A 400 15.73 -3.54 14.33
C LEU A 400 14.98 -3.00 13.11
N SER A 401 15.25 -1.77 12.68
CA SER A 401 14.68 -1.22 11.43
C SER A 401 15.15 -2.03 10.22
N GLY A 402 16.43 -2.42 10.18
CA GLY A 402 16.96 -3.30 9.13
C GLY A 402 16.33 -4.68 9.15
N GLU A 403 16.13 -5.26 10.34
CA GLU A 403 15.41 -6.53 10.53
C GLU A 403 13.98 -6.43 10.01
N PHE A 404 13.25 -5.36 10.35
CA PHE A 404 11.89 -5.13 9.87
C PHE A 404 11.83 -5.05 8.33
N TYR A 405 12.70 -4.25 7.72
CA TYR A 405 12.78 -4.12 6.26
C TYR A 405 13.36 -5.36 5.56
N THR A 406 13.94 -6.29 6.30
CA THR A 406 14.35 -7.59 5.80
C THR A 406 13.15 -8.52 5.73
N VAL A 407 12.30 -8.54 6.77
CA VAL A 407 11.08 -9.37 6.83
C VAL A 407 9.96 -8.82 5.93
N ILE A 408 9.78 -7.51 5.89
CA ILE A 408 8.78 -6.81 5.08
C ILE A 408 9.52 -5.97 4.03
N PRO A 409 9.66 -6.44 2.77
CA PRO A 409 10.37 -5.72 1.74
C PRO A 409 9.76 -4.36 1.42
N HIS A 410 10.62 -3.36 1.34
CA HIS A 410 10.24 -1.98 1.03
C HIS A 410 11.00 -1.46 -0.16
N ASP A 411 10.32 -0.70 -1.00
CA ASP A 411 10.98 0.10 -2.03
C ASP A 411 11.30 1.50 -1.50
N PHE A 412 12.59 1.76 -1.32
CA PHE A 412 13.10 3.06 -0.88
C PHE A 412 13.66 3.90 -2.03
N GLY A 413 13.55 3.43 -3.28
CA GLY A 413 14.27 3.97 -4.41
C GLY A 413 15.76 4.05 -4.11
N PHE A 414 16.47 5.06 -4.62
CA PHE A 414 17.90 5.27 -4.35
C PHE A 414 18.19 6.14 -3.11
N ARG A 415 17.19 6.38 -2.25
CA ARG A 415 17.37 7.15 -1.01
C ARG A 415 18.21 6.37 0.01
N LYS A 416 18.85 7.10 0.93
CA LYS A 416 19.73 6.50 1.94
C LYS A 416 18.90 5.80 3.02
N MET A 417 19.23 4.54 3.32
CA MET A 417 18.50 3.73 4.31
C MET A 417 18.42 4.38 5.70
N ARG A 418 19.45 5.15 6.08
CA ARG A 418 19.50 5.86 7.38
C ARG A 418 18.31 6.81 7.61
N ASP A 419 17.69 7.30 6.54
CA ASP A 419 16.56 8.23 6.64
C ASP A 419 15.28 7.48 7.09
N PHE A 420 15.25 6.17 6.87
CA PHE A 420 14.13 5.28 7.17
C PHE A 420 14.27 4.52 8.48
N VAL A 421 15.20 4.89 9.36
CA VAL A 421 15.23 4.35 10.72
C VAL A 421 13.90 4.66 11.41
N ILE A 422 13.29 3.64 12.02
CA ILE A 422 12.03 3.73 12.77
C ILE A 422 12.37 4.22 14.17
N ASN A 423 12.56 5.54 14.31
CA ASN A 423 13.02 6.19 15.52
C ASN A 423 12.01 7.14 16.16
N THR A 424 10.83 7.31 15.56
CA THR A 424 9.76 8.15 16.10
C THR A 424 8.47 7.35 16.27
N PRO A 425 7.64 7.65 17.28
CA PRO A 425 6.35 6.99 17.47
C PRO A 425 5.45 7.07 16.24
N GLN A 426 5.51 8.17 15.49
CA GLN A 426 4.75 8.38 14.27
C GLN A 426 5.17 7.42 13.16
N LYS A 427 6.49 7.22 12.97
CA LYS A 427 7.01 6.23 12.01
C LYS A 427 6.60 4.81 12.39
N LEU A 428 6.71 4.48 13.68
CA LEU A 428 6.30 3.17 14.19
C LEU A 428 4.80 2.92 13.96
N LYS A 429 3.95 3.91 14.28
CA LYS A 429 2.51 3.84 14.04
C LYS A 429 2.19 3.62 12.55
N SER A 430 2.81 4.39 11.67
CA SER A 430 2.64 4.22 10.21
C SER A 430 3.07 2.83 9.73
N LYS A 431 4.13 2.24 10.31
CA LYS A 431 4.53 0.86 9.98
C LYS A 431 3.62 -0.21 10.57
N LEU A 432 3.01 0.03 11.73
CA LEU A 432 1.98 -0.86 12.26
C LEU A 432 0.74 -0.87 11.37
N GLU A 433 0.24 0.31 10.99
CA GLU A 433 -0.92 0.46 10.09
C GLU A 433 -0.67 -0.23 8.74
N MET A 434 0.56 -0.17 8.23
CA MET A 434 0.97 -0.92 7.04
C MET A 434 0.86 -2.43 7.23
N VAL A 435 1.42 -2.98 8.31
CA VAL A 435 1.40 -4.44 8.54
C VAL A 435 -0.03 -4.93 8.81
N GLU A 436 -0.86 -4.10 9.44
CA GLU A 436 -2.30 -4.31 9.57
C GLU A 436 -2.98 -4.39 8.20
N ALA A 437 -2.74 -3.41 7.34
CA ALA A 437 -3.29 -3.39 5.99
C ALA A 437 -2.83 -4.59 5.14
N LEU A 438 -1.57 -5.03 5.27
CA LEU A 438 -1.07 -6.23 4.59
C LEU A 438 -1.84 -7.50 5.02
N GLY A 439 -2.16 -7.63 6.30
CA GLY A 439 -2.98 -8.73 6.80
C GLY A 439 -4.43 -8.66 6.31
N GLU A 440 -5.04 -7.47 6.30
CA GLU A 440 -6.40 -7.26 5.78
C GLU A 440 -6.47 -7.58 4.27
N ILE A 441 -5.45 -7.19 3.50
CA ILE A 441 -5.38 -7.46 2.05
C ILE A 441 -5.10 -8.93 1.76
N GLU A 442 -4.28 -9.62 2.56
CA GLU A 442 -4.07 -11.07 2.40
C GLU A 442 -5.40 -11.81 2.50
N VAL A 443 -6.20 -11.49 3.52
CA VAL A 443 -7.54 -12.07 3.70
C VAL A 443 -8.48 -11.65 2.56
N ALA A 444 -8.51 -10.37 2.20
CA ALA A 444 -9.37 -9.88 1.13
C ALA A 444 -9.04 -10.51 -0.22
N THR A 445 -7.76 -10.71 -0.53
CA THR A 445 -7.33 -11.33 -1.78
C THR A 445 -7.75 -12.80 -1.84
N LYS A 446 -7.62 -13.54 -0.74
CA LYS A 446 -8.11 -14.92 -0.64
C LYS A 446 -9.63 -15.01 -0.87
N LEU A 447 -10.41 -14.14 -0.24
CA LEU A 447 -11.87 -14.07 -0.46
C LEU A 447 -12.26 -13.73 -1.90
N LEU A 448 -11.44 -12.97 -2.62
CA LEU A 448 -11.68 -12.60 -4.01
C LEU A 448 -11.25 -13.68 -5.01
N MET A 449 -10.23 -14.47 -4.68
CA MET A 449 -9.64 -15.49 -5.56
C MET A 449 -10.33 -16.85 -5.48
N GLU A 450 -11.13 -17.12 -4.45
CA GLU A 450 -11.97 -18.31 -4.41
C GLU A 450 -12.94 -18.33 -5.60
N ASP A 451 -13.06 -19.46 -6.29
CA ASP A 451 -13.79 -19.55 -7.56
C ASP A 451 -15.29 -19.30 -7.42
N SER A 452 -15.81 -18.45 -8.29
CA SER A 452 -17.22 -18.49 -8.69
C SER A 452 -17.25 -19.30 -9.97
N GLY A 453 -17.81 -20.50 -9.96
CA GLY A 453 -17.81 -21.39 -11.12
C GLY A 453 -18.23 -20.70 -12.44
N PRO A 454 -17.91 -21.28 -13.60
CA PRO A 454 -17.86 -20.63 -14.92
C PRO A 454 -19.14 -19.93 -15.41
N GLU A 455 -20.28 -20.13 -14.72
CA GLU A 455 -21.59 -19.58 -15.05
C GLU A 455 -22.07 -18.47 -14.09
N GLY A 456 -21.32 -18.12 -13.04
CA GLY A 456 -21.71 -17.13 -12.02
C GLY A 456 -21.49 -15.67 -12.41
N ASP A 457 -22.26 -14.75 -11.81
CA ASP A 457 -21.95 -13.31 -11.78
C ASP A 457 -20.84 -13.06 -10.74
N PRO A 458 -19.62 -12.66 -11.16
CA PRO A 458 -18.49 -12.48 -10.25
C PRO A 458 -18.78 -11.46 -9.15
N LEU A 459 -19.50 -10.39 -9.47
CA LEU A 459 -19.80 -9.31 -8.54
C LEU A 459 -20.79 -9.77 -7.47
N TYR A 460 -21.81 -10.53 -7.88
CA TYR A 460 -22.74 -11.17 -6.96
C TYR A 460 -22.05 -12.21 -6.07
N SER A 461 -21.10 -12.97 -6.61
CA SER A 461 -20.33 -13.92 -5.82
C SER A 461 -19.50 -13.23 -4.73
N HIS A 462 -18.79 -12.14 -5.09
CA HIS A 462 -18.08 -11.33 -4.11
C HIS A 462 -19.01 -10.80 -3.01
N TYR A 463 -20.20 -10.31 -3.38
CA TYR A 463 -21.21 -9.88 -2.42
C TYR A 463 -21.64 -10.99 -1.47
N GLN A 464 -21.91 -12.20 -1.97
CA GLN A 464 -22.30 -13.34 -1.14
C GLN A 464 -21.21 -13.71 -0.13
N ARG A 465 -19.93 -13.65 -0.53
CA ARG A 465 -18.78 -13.96 0.35
C ARG A 465 -18.57 -12.97 1.48
N LEU A 466 -19.00 -11.71 1.33
CA LEU A 466 -19.02 -10.77 2.44
C LEU A 466 -19.93 -11.24 3.58
N ASN A 467 -20.88 -12.13 3.29
CA ASN A 467 -21.87 -12.67 4.23
C ASN A 467 -22.52 -11.54 5.03
N CYS A 468 -22.92 -10.50 4.30
CA CYS A 468 -23.34 -9.23 4.83
C CYS A 468 -24.41 -8.64 3.91
N GLU A 469 -25.63 -8.53 4.41
CA GLU A 469 -26.74 -7.97 3.65
C GLU A 469 -26.61 -6.43 3.61
N LEU A 470 -26.65 -5.88 2.40
CA LEU A 470 -26.59 -4.44 2.15
C LEU A 470 -27.88 -3.97 1.47
N MET A 471 -28.67 -3.18 2.19
CA MET A 471 -29.93 -2.60 1.68
C MET A 471 -29.79 -1.08 1.53
N PRO A 472 -29.87 -0.54 0.31
CA PRO A 472 -29.83 0.90 0.11
C PRO A 472 -30.99 1.63 0.79
N VAL A 473 -30.67 2.75 1.41
CA VAL A 473 -31.64 3.62 2.08
C VAL A 473 -32.07 4.71 1.10
N GLU A 474 -33.38 4.92 0.99
CA GLU A 474 -33.94 5.91 0.09
C GLU A 474 -33.70 7.35 0.56
N VAL A 475 -33.37 8.23 -0.38
CA VAL A 475 -32.97 9.64 -0.13
C VAL A 475 -34.09 10.45 0.55
N GLY A 476 -35.35 10.07 0.33
CA GLY A 476 -36.52 10.71 0.96
C GLY A 476 -36.93 10.14 2.32
N SER A 477 -36.23 9.13 2.84
CA SER A 477 -36.61 8.48 4.10
C SER A 477 -36.23 9.33 5.33
N GLU A 478 -36.95 9.10 6.44
CA GLU A 478 -36.61 9.71 7.73
C GLU A 478 -35.21 9.26 8.21
N GLU A 479 -34.84 8.01 7.95
CA GLU A 479 -33.53 7.45 8.27
C GLU A 479 -32.40 8.19 7.54
N PHE A 480 -32.57 8.44 6.24
CA PHE A 480 -31.60 9.23 5.46
C PHE A 480 -31.44 10.63 6.04
N SER A 481 -32.55 11.30 6.33
CA SER A 481 -32.56 12.66 6.90
C SER A 481 -31.89 12.71 8.28
N MET A 482 -32.12 11.71 9.11
CA MET A 482 -31.49 11.58 10.43
C MET A 482 -29.97 11.43 10.31
N ILE A 483 -29.49 10.55 9.42
CA ILE A 483 -28.06 10.31 9.21
C ILE A 483 -27.38 11.55 8.60
N ALA A 484 -28.02 12.20 7.62
CA ALA A 484 -27.53 13.44 7.03
C ALA A 484 -27.37 14.55 8.07
N LYS A 485 -28.37 14.71 8.95
CA LYS A 485 -28.32 15.65 10.07
C LYS A 485 -27.21 15.29 11.06
N TYR A 486 -27.04 14.01 11.36
CA TYR A 486 -25.99 13.55 12.27
C TYR A 486 -24.59 13.86 11.71
N MET A 487 -24.35 13.56 10.43
CA MET A 487 -23.10 13.89 9.73
C MET A 487 -22.80 15.40 9.79
N HIS A 488 -23.78 16.25 9.45
CA HIS A 488 -23.59 17.70 9.47
C HIS A 488 -23.29 18.23 10.86
N ASN A 489 -24.01 17.76 11.88
CA ASN A 489 -23.84 18.23 13.26
C ASN A 489 -22.51 17.80 13.89
N THR A 490 -21.92 16.70 13.42
CA THR A 490 -20.67 16.15 13.97
C THR A 490 -19.42 16.57 13.20
N HIS A 491 -19.56 17.35 12.13
CA HIS A 491 -18.40 17.86 11.38
C HIS A 491 -17.60 18.85 12.25
N ALA A 492 -16.39 18.43 12.63
CA ALA A 492 -15.55 19.18 13.56
C ALA A 492 -15.06 20.49 12.95
N LYS A 493 -15.17 21.60 13.69
CA LYS A 493 -14.70 22.93 13.24
C LYS A 493 -13.20 22.96 12.91
N THR A 494 -12.41 22.06 13.49
CA THR A 494 -10.96 21.95 13.26
C THR A 494 -10.62 21.22 11.95
N HIS A 495 -11.58 20.55 11.30
CA HIS A 495 -11.37 19.79 10.06
C HIS A 495 -12.00 20.49 8.86
N SER A 496 -11.87 21.82 8.76
CA SER A 496 -12.44 22.63 7.68
C SER A 496 -11.72 22.52 6.33
N GLY A 497 -10.69 21.67 6.23
CA GLY A 497 -9.93 21.44 5.00
C GLY A 497 -10.68 20.60 3.96
N TYR A 498 -11.84 20.05 4.30
CA TYR A 498 -12.68 19.26 3.40
C TYR A 498 -14.16 19.36 3.81
N SER A 499 -15.06 19.14 2.86
CA SER A 499 -16.48 18.88 3.10
C SER A 499 -16.80 17.42 2.81
N VAL A 500 -17.92 16.92 3.35
CA VAL A 500 -18.36 15.54 3.13
C VAL A 500 -19.79 15.57 2.60
N ASP A 501 -19.99 14.92 1.45
CA ASP A 501 -21.29 14.77 0.83
C ASP A 501 -21.71 13.30 0.85
N ILE A 502 -22.98 13.04 1.21
CA ILE A 502 -23.52 11.68 1.24
C ILE A 502 -23.93 11.28 -0.17
N VAL A 503 -23.23 10.29 -0.73
CA VAL A 503 -23.56 9.71 -2.04
C VAL A 503 -24.63 8.63 -1.89
N HIS A 504 -24.39 7.63 -1.04
CA HIS A 504 -25.31 6.53 -0.76
C HIS A 504 -25.26 6.16 0.72
N ILE A 505 -26.37 5.64 1.25
CA ILE A 505 -26.47 5.05 2.59
C ILE A 505 -26.93 3.61 2.40
N PHE A 506 -26.29 2.68 3.10
CA PHE A 506 -26.68 1.27 3.12
C PHE A 506 -27.00 0.88 4.56
N ARG A 507 -28.14 0.25 4.77
CA ARG A 507 -28.42 -0.52 5.97
C ARG A 507 -27.67 -1.83 5.86
N VAL A 508 -26.91 -2.15 6.90
CA VAL A 508 -26.03 -3.32 6.96
C VAL A 508 -26.59 -4.32 7.95
N SER A 509 -26.71 -5.58 7.54
CA SER A 509 -27.18 -6.67 8.41
C SER A 509 -26.22 -7.86 8.33
N ARG A 510 -25.64 -8.22 9.47
CA ARG A 510 -24.74 -9.38 9.64
C ARG A 510 -25.40 -10.34 10.62
N GLU A 511 -25.73 -11.54 10.15
CA GLU A 511 -26.51 -12.52 10.94
C GLU A 511 -25.83 -12.87 12.27
N VAL A 512 -24.51 -13.01 12.26
CA VAL A 512 -23.70 -13.39 13.44
C VAL A 512 -23.70 -12.28 14.50
N GLU A 513 -23.62 -11.01 14.09
CA GLU A 513 -23.59 -9.88 15.03
C GLU A 513 -24.92 -9.71 15.77
N THR A 514 -26.04 -9.97 15.09
CA THR A 514 -27.37 -9.87 15.71
C THR A 514 -27.53 -10.87 16.85
N LYS A 515 -26.92 -12.06 16.73
CA LYS A 515 -26.91 -13.08 17.79
C LYS A 515 -26.01 -12.64 18.95
N HIS A 516 -24.75 -12.28 18.65
CA HIS A 516 -23.79 -11.86 19.68
C HIS A 516 -24.15 -10.56 20.40
N PHE A 517 -24.95 -9.67 19.81
CA PHE A 517 -25.38 -8.44 20.48
C PHE A 517 -26.51 -8.67 21.49
N ARG A 518 -27.28 -9.75 21.31
CA ARG A 518 -28.39 -10.12 22.20
C ARG A 518 -27.96 -10.95 23.40
N GLU A 519 -26.86 -11.70 23.22
CA GLU A 519 -26.13 -12.42 24.27
C GLU A 519 -25.25 -11.45 25.08
#